data_AF-A0AAV9GKQ1-F1
#
_entry.id   AF-A0AAV9GKQ1-F1
#
_cell.length_a   1.000
_cell.length_b   1.000
_cell.length_c   1.000
_cell.angle_alpha   90.00
_cell.angle_beta   90.00
_cell.angle_gamma   90.00
#
_symmetry.space_group_name_H-M   'P 1'
#
loop_
_entity.id
_entity.type
_entity.pdbx_description
1 polymer ?
#
loop_
_entity_poly.entity_id
_entity_poly.type
_entity_poly.pdbx_seq_one_letter_code
_entity_poly.pdbx_strand_id
1 'polypeptide(L)'
;MKVSSSLLFAVQALSVLASPTGRSRASSATSAAAATTTAAVGAGAGAGAGAGAGGEAGAADEIEVEAQFGEVVALGGNNVKTDVLYPPGLNGVFEVEFQNQQGRQLRVTENANPPPPPPGFTALEPTTYRVEVAGGTANLTLQKIDYILTAGNALDISQGRVGKLCTETNTFILEGVGELEFEAEENELTLTVDTLVGEWGVFVPAAANAGAGAGAGAGAGAGAGAGAGAGAGAG
;
A
#
# COMPACT_ATOMS: atom_id res chain seq x y z
N MET A 1 -37.77 -32.62 27.88
CA MET A 1 -39.05 -32.25 27.21
C MET A 1 -38.71 -31.24 26.13
N LYS A 2 -39.08 -31.54 24.88
CA LYS A 2 -38.96 -30.67 23.70
C LYS A 2 -40.11 -29.66 23.70
N VAL A 3 -39.83 -28.42 23.32
CA VAL A 3 -40.78 -27.58 22.57
C VAL A 3 -40.00 -26.64 21.66
N SER A 4 -40.58 -26.40 20.49
CA SER A 4 -39.98 -26.01 19.22
C SER A 4 -40.64 -24.72 18.70
N SER A 5 -39.95 -24.04 17.77
CA SER A 5 -40.48 -23.13 16.71
C SER A 5 -40.99 -21.74 17.17
N SER A 6 -40.81 -20.64 16.42
CA SER A 6 -40.92 -20.45 14.96
C SER A 6 -40.18 -19.20 14.43
N LEU A 7 -39.78 -19.30 13.16
CA LEU A 7 -39.39 -18.26 12.19
C LEU A 7 -40.38 -17.09 12.05
N LEU A 8 -39.88 -15.90 11.68
CA LEU A 8 -40.53 -15.02 10.70
C LEU A 8 -39.52 -14.13 9.95
N PHE A 9 -39.43 -14.33 8.63
CA PHE A 9 -38.78 -13.44 7.66
C PHE A 9 -39.78 -12.35 7.23
N ALA A 10 -39.32 -11.11 7.03
CA ALA A 10 -40.08 -10.07 6.35
C ALA A 10 -39.18 -9.31 5.36
N VAL A 11 -39.44 -9.52 4.08
CA VAL A 11 -38.93 -8.74 2.94
C VAL A 11 -39.88 -7.55 2.74
N GLN A 12 -39.35 -6.34 2.57
CA GLN A 12 -40.06 -5.25 1.91
C GLN A 12 -39.15 -4.57 0.90
N ALA A 13 -39.60 -4.59 -0.36
CA ALA A 13 -39.10 -3.75 -1.45
C ALA A 13 -40.20 -2.71 -1.76
N LEU A 14 -39.83 -1.44 -1.87
CA LEU A 14 -40.70 -0.38 -2.37
C LEU A 14 -39.95 0.48 -3.38
N SER A 15 -40.45 0.50 -4.61
CA SER A 15 -40.01 1.36 -5.70
C SER A 15 -40.86 2.63 -5.73
N VAL A 16 -40.26 3.80 -5.98
CA VAL A 16 -40.98 5.01 -6.44
C VAL A 16 -40.21 5.68 -7.58
N LEU A 17 -40.90 5.78 -8.71
CA LEU A 17 -40.58 6.57 -9.91
C LEU A 17 -40.72 8.07 -9.61
N ALA A 18 -39.78 8.89 -10.08
CA ALA A 18 -39.98 10.33 -10.24
C ALA A 18 -39.43 10.79 -11.60
N SER A 19 -40.34 11.28 -12.45
CA SER A 19 -40.05 11.92 -13.73
C SER A 19 -39.80 13.43 -13.55
N PRO A 20 -38.95 14.06 -14.39
CA PRO A 20 -39.08 15.47 -14.70
C PRO A 20 -39.54 15.71 -16.14
N THR A 21 -40.67 16.38 -16.29
CA THR A 21 -41.09 17.09 -17.51
C THR A 21 -40.38 18.44 -17.60
N GLY A 22 -39.69 18.69 -18.72
CA GLY A 22 -39.17 20.01 -19.09
C GLY A 22 -39.14 20.15 -20.62
N ARG A 23 -40.05 20.96 -21.15
CA ARG A 23 -40.31 21.22 -22.57
C ARG A 23 -39.66 22.54 -23.00
N SER A 24 -38.87 22.54 -24.07
CA SER A 24 -38.54 23.68 -24.96
C SER A 24 -37.50 23.19 -25.98
N ARG A 25 -37.43 23.57 -27.26
CA ARG A 25 -38.22 24.37 -28.21
C ARG A 25 -37.58 24.03 -29.56
N ALA A 26 -38.38 23.78 -30.60
CA ALA A 26 -37.89 23.45 -31.93
C ALA A 26 -37.19 24.64 -32.61
N SER A 27 -36.10 24.38 -33.33
CA SER A 27 -35.62 25.16 -34.48
C SER A 27 -34.94 24.22 -35.47
N SER A 28 -35.43 24.21 -36.69
CA SER A 28 -34.90 23.47 -37.84
C SER A 28 -33.72 24.22 -38.46
N ALA A 29 -32.65 23.52 -38.85
CA ALA A 29 -31.78 23.95 -39.94
C ALA A 29 -30.95 22.77 -40.47
N THR A 30 -31.06 22.55 -41.78
CA THR A 30 -30.27 21.65 -42.62
C THR A 30 -28.87 22.23 -42.87
N SER A 31 -27.82 21.42 -42.87
CA SER A 31 -26.75 21.41 -43.90
C SER A 31 -25.65 20.39 -43.58
N ALA A 32 -25.18 19.73 -44.63
CA ALA A 32 -24.10 18.76 -44.65
C ALA A 32 -22.71 19.42 -44.62
N ALA A 33 -21.72 18.76 -44.02
CA ALA A 33 -20.34 18.68 -44.53
C ALA A 33 -19.53 17.71 -43.67
N ALA A 34 -18.75 16.88 -44.36
CA ALA A 34 -17.77 15.96 -43.79
C ALA A 34 -16.56 16.70 -43.21
N ALA A 35 -15.97 16.14 -42.16
CA ALA A 35 -14.55 16.30 -41.85
C ALA A 35 -14.05 15.12 -41.02
N THR A 36 -13.22 14.31 -41.67
CA THR A 36 -12.29 13.36 -41.03
C THR A 36 -11.30 14.15 -40.19
N THR A 37 -11.18 13.81 -38.90
CA THR A 37 -9.99 14.18 -38.12
C THR A 37 -9.62 13.04 -37.18
N THR A 38 -8.57 12.33 -37.56
CA THR A 38 -7.74 11.50 -36.69
C THR A 38 -7.08 12.40 -35.64
N ALA A 39 -7.22 12.09 -34.35
CA ALA A 39 -6.40 12.64 -33.27
C ALA A 39 -6.09 11.48 -32.32
N ALA A 40 -4.90 10.87 -32.46
CA ALA A 40 -3.66 11.28 -31.81
C ALA A 40 -3.58 10.74 -30.37
N VAL A 41 -3.03 9.52 -30.27
CA VAL A 41 -2.44 8.91 -29.08
C VAL A 41 -1.42 9.89 -28.48
N GLY A 42 -1.71 10.35 -27.27
CA GLY A 42 -0.76 11.10 -26.46
C GLY A 42 0.26 10.15 -25.85
N ALA A 43 1.43 10.09 -26.47
CA ALA A 43 2.63 9.51 -25.89
C ALA A 43 3.12 10.42 -24.74
N GLY A 44 2.86 10.02 -23.51
CA GLY A 44 3.51 10.56 -22.31
C GLY A 44 4.73 9.72 -21.99
N ALA A 45 5.90 10.12 -22.51
CA ALA A 45 7.19 9.59 -22.11
C ALA A 45 7.54 10.10 -20.71
N GLY A 46 7.29 9.28 -19.69
CA GLY A 46 7.89 9.40 -18.37
C GLY A 46 9.00 8.37 -18.25
N ALA A 47 10.24 8.78 -18.53
CA ALA A 47 11.42 7.97 -18.30
C ALA A 47 11.72 7.96 -16.78
N GLY A 48 11.19 6.95 -16.08
CA GLY A 48 11.70 6.51 -14.79
C GLY A 48 12.67 5.37 -15.03
N ALA A 49 13.97 5.60 -14.84
CA ALA A 49 14.96 4.53 -14.84
C ALA A 49 14.83 3.73 -13.55
N GLY A 50 13.91 2.76 -13.54
CA GLY A 50 13.86 1.70 -12.54
C GLY A 50 14.85 0.62 -12.95
N ALA A 51 16.02 0.58 -12.32
CA ALA A 51 16.86 -0.60 -12.36
C ALA A 51 16.33 -1.60 -11.33
N GLY A 52 15.18 -2.22 -11.64
CA GLY A 52 14.74 -3.44 -11.00
C GLY A 52 15.52 -4.60 -11.61
N ALA A 53 16.57 -5.02 -10.92
CA ALA A 53 17.29 -6.26 -11.25
C ALA A 53 17.33 -7.08 -9.97
N GLY A 54 16.23 -7.78 -9.74
CA GLY A 54 16.01 -8.68 -8.60
C GLY A 54 14.60 -9.25 -8.64
N GLY A 55 14.02 -9.41 -9.83
CA GLY A 55 12.88 -10.28 -10.01
C GLY A 55 13.42 -11.65 -10.41
N GLU A 56 13.00 -12.70 -9.72
CA GLU A 56 12.99 -14.04 -10.27
C GLU A 56 12.53 -13.95 -11.74
N ALA A 57 13.19 -14.70 -12.62
CA ALA A 57 12.75 -14.71 -14.00
C ALA A 57 11.39 -15.42 -14.06
N GLY A 58 10.31 -14.63 -14.08
CA GLY A 58 9.07 -14.90 -14.78
C GLY A 58 8.80 -16.39 -14.91
N ALA A 59 8.38 -17.11 -13.86
CA ALA A 59 7.79 -18.43 -14.09
C ALA A 59 6.74 -18.25 -15.20
N ALA A 60 6.68 -19.16 -16.19
CA ALA A 60 5.98 -18.92 -17.47
C ALA A 60 4.46 -18.59 -17.35
N ASP A 61 3.92 -18.54 -16.13
CA ASP A 61 2.55 -18.26 -15.74
C ASP A 61 2.42 -17.10 -14.71
N GLU A 62 3.40 -16.19 -14.63
CA GLU A 62 3.31 -14.98 -13.79
C GLU A 62 3.31 -13.66 -14.59
N ILE A 63 2.71 -12.64 -14.00
CA ILE A 63 2.58 -11.31 -14.57
C ILE A 63 3.17 -10.30 -13.59
N GLU A 64 4.29 -9.68 -13.97
CA GLU A 64 4.81 -8.50 -13.28
C GLU A 64 4.06 -7.25 -13.73
N VAL A 65 3.70 -6.40 -12.77
CA VAL A 65 3.02 -5.12 -12.98
C VAL A 65 3.74 -4.03 -12.19
N GLU A 66 4.41 -3.12 -12.90
CA GLU A 66 4.88 -1.87 -12.30
C GLU A 66 3.69 -0.94 -12.01
N ALA A 67 3.51 -0.58 -10.74
CA ALA A 67 2.43 0.27 -10.27
C ALA A 67 2.92 1.64 -9.79
N GLN A 68 1.97 2.52 -9.46
CA GLN A 68 2.23 3.78 -8.76
C GLN A 68 1.35 3.85 -7.51
N PHE A 69 1.89 4.43 -6.43
CA PHE A 69 1.10 4.65 -5.23
C PHE A 69 -0.07 5.60 -5.51
N GLY A 70 -1.24 5.28 -4.96
CA GLY A 70 -2.46 6.05 -5.14
C GLY A 70 -3.19 5.80 -6.45
N GLU A 71 -2.75 4.85 -7.27
CA GLU A 71 -3.47 4.43 -8.47
C GLU A 71 -4.16 3.07 -8.26
N VAL A 72 -5.23 2.81 -9.02
CA VAL A 72 -5.89 1.50 -9.03
C VAL A 72 -5.22 0.60 -10.05
N VAL A 73 -4.80 -0.58 -9.61
CA VAL A 73 -4.24 -1.65 -10.43
C VAL A 73 -5.28 -2.76 -10.58
N ALA A 74 -5.53 -3.21 -11.81
CA ALA A 74 -6.38 -4.36 -12.06
C ALA A 74 -5.57 -5.65 -11.87
N LEU A 75 -6.01 -6.49 -10.93
CA LEU A 75 -5.42 -7.81 -10.71
C LEU A 75 -6.15 -8.83 -11.56
N GLY A 76 -5.39 -9.61 -12.34
CA GLY A 76 -5.91 -10.65 -13.23
C GLY A 76 -6.65 -11.76 -12.49
N GLY A 77 -7.33 -12.63 -13.23
CA GLY A 77 -7.95 -13.84 -12.68
C GLY A 77 -7.33 -15.11 -13.23
N ASN A 78 -8.09 -16.19 -13.22
CA ASN A 78 -7.69 -17.50 -13.77
C ASN A 78 -6.51 -18.19 -13.07
N ASN A 79 -6.24 -17.83 -11.81
CA ASN A 79 -5.12 -18.34 -11.03
C ASN A 79 -3.75 -18.07 -11.69
N VAL A 80 -3.61 -16.94 -12.36
CA VAL A 80 -2.30 -16.44 -12.82
C VAL A 80 -1.72 -15.60 -11.67
N LYS A 81 -0.46 -15.86 -11.29
CA LYS A 81 0.23 -15.07 -10.25
C LYS A 81 0.50 -13.68 -10.81
N THR A 82 0.21 -12.64 -10.03
CA THR A 82 0.44 -11.24 -10.40
C THR A 82 1.24 -10.56 -9.30
N ASP A 83 2.38 -10.00 -9.70
CA ASP A 83 3.35 -9.40 -8.82
C ASP A 83 3.33 -7.90 -9.08
N VAL A 84 2.92 -7.13 -8.08
CA VAL A 84 2.71 -5.70 -8.22
C VAL A 84 3.81 -4.94 -7.51
N LEU A 85 4.80 -4.50 -8.28
CA LEU A 85 5.95 -3.77 -7.79
C LEU A 85 5.65 -2.27 -7.72
N TYR A 86 5.96 -1.66 -6.58
CA TYR A 86 5.84 -0.21 -6.39
C TYR A 86 7.20 0.49 -6.52
N PRO A 87 7.22 1.82 -6.76
CA PRO A 87 8.47 2.57 -6.80
C PRO A 87 9.27 2.37 -5.50
N PRO A 88 10.62 2.27 -5.58
CA PRO A 88 11.45 2.06 -4.41
C PRO A 88 11.34 3.25 -3.44
N GLY A 89 11.31 2.92 -2.14
CA GLY A 89 11.43 3.85 -1.03
C GLY A 89 12.88 4.25 -0.75
N LEU A 90 13.18 4.55 0.50
CA LEU A 90 14.53 4.85 0.95
C LEU A 90 15.45 3.63 0.84
N ASN A 91 14.94 2.45 1.15
CA ASN A 91 15.75 1.24 1.30
C ASN A 91 15.35 0.10 0.37
N GLY A 92 14.08 0.01 -0.04
CA GLY A 92 13.56 -1.15 -0.75
C GLY A 92 12.30 -0.89 -1.55
N VAL A 93 11.85 -1.93 -2.23
CA VAL A 93 10.64 -1.98 -3.05
C VAL A 93 9.56 -2.70 -2.25
N PHE A 94 8.38 -2.09 -2.19
CA PHE A 94 7.18 -2.75 -1.65
C PHE A 94 6.48 -3.50 -2.78
N GLU A 95 6.06 -4.73 -2.49
CA GLU A 95 5.40 -5.58 -3.45
C GLU A 95 4.16 -6.25 -2.85
N VAL A 96 3.16 -6.48 -3.71
CA VAL A 96 1.98 -7.26 -3.40
C VAL A 96 1.85 -8.37 -4.43
N GLU A 97 2.01 -9.62 -4.00
CA GLU A 97 1.69 -10.78 -4.83
C GLU A 97 0.22 -11.19 -4.64
N PHE A 98 -0.41 -11.54 -5.76
CA PHE A 98 -1.80 -11.97 -5.80
C PHE A 98 -2.00 -13.13 -6.77
N GLN A 99 -2.78 -14.13 -6.34
CA GLN A 99 -3.31 -15.15 -7.25
C GLN A 99 -4.73 -15.51 -6.85
N ASN A 100 -5.64 -15.57 -7.81
CA ASN A 100 -6.99 -16.08 -7.60
C ASN A 100 -7.72 -16.40 -8.90
N GLN A 101 -8.80 -17.17 -8.80
CA GLN A 101 -9.65 -17.52 -9.94
C GLN A 101 -10.37 -16.29 -10.52
N GLN A 102 -10.83 -15.37 -9.66
CA GLN A 102 -11.44 -14.12 -10.07
C GLN A 102 -10.50 -12.97 -9.76
N GLY A 103 -10.42 -12.01 -10.68
CA GLY A 103 -9.63 -10.79 -10.50
C GLY A 103 -10.13 -9.90 -9.37
N ARG A 104 -9.30 -8.91 -9.02
CA ARG A 104 -9.55 -7.89 -8.00
C ARG A 104 -9.08 -6.53 -8.50
N GLN A 105 -9.33 -5.49 -7.72
CA GLN A 105 -8.68 -4.20 -7.93
C GLN A 105 -7.87 -3.86 -6.69
N LEU A 106 -6.58 -3.62 -6.88
CA LEU A 106 -5.64 -3.25 -5.83
C LEU A 106 -5.42 -1.75 -5.87
N ARG A 107 -5.31 -1.12 -4.71
CA ARG A 107 -4.80 0.24 -4.55
C ARG A 107 -3.89 0.24 -3.33
N VAL A 108 -2.68 0.76 -3.49
CA VAL A 108 -1.75 0.97 -2.38
C VAL A 108 -1.47 2.45 -2.26
N THR A 109 -1.54 2.99 -1.05
CA THR A 109 -1.19 4.39 -0.75
C THR A 109 -0.16 4.46 0.37
N GLU A 110 0.71 5.44 0.33
CA GLU A 110 1.68 5.65 1.40
C GLU A 110 1.09 6.52 2.52
N ASN A 111 1.37 6.13 3.76
CA ASN A 111 1.21 6.98 4.93
C ASN A 111 2.57 7.53 5.37
N ALA A 112 2.79 8.82 5.10
CA ALA A 112 4.01 9.53 5.46
C ALA A 112 4.14 9.92 6.94
N ASN A 113 3.10 9.66 7.75
CA ASN A 113 3.11 9.87 9.19
C ASN A 113 2.64 8.59 9.89
N PRO A 114 3.44 7.50 9.82
CA PRO A 114 3.06 6.24 10.44
C PRO A 114 3.09 6.35 11.98
N PRO A 115 2.33 5.49 12.68
CA PRO A 115 2.56 5.24 14.11
C PRO A 115 4.01 4.82 14.38
N PRO A 116 4.52 5.03 15.61
CA PRO A 116 5.90 4.67 15.93
C PRO A 116 6.16 3.16 15.76
N PRO A 117 7.40 2.75 15.44
CA PRO A 117 7.77 1.34 15.37
C PRO A 117 7.50 0.60 16.69
N PRO A 118 7.24 -0.72 16.65
CA PRO A 118 7.16 -1.54 17.85
C PRO A 118 8.44 -1.43 18.71
N PRO A 119 8.33 -1.51 20.05
CA PRO A 119 9.50 -1.48 20.93
C PRO A 119 10.54 -2.53 20.54
N GLY A 120 11.81 -2.13 20.48
CA GLY A 120 12.92 -3.01 20.08
C GLY A 120 13.16 -3.11 18.57
N PHE A 121 12.35 -2.41 17.76
CA PHE A 121 12.49 -2.36 16.31
C PHE A 121 12.74 -0.93 15.80
N THR A 122 13.26 -0.84 14.60
CA THR A 122 13.35 0.39 13.79
C THR A 122 12.63 0.15 12.47
N ALA A 123 11.88 1.13 11.98
CA ALA A 123 11.30 1.04 10.65
C ALA A 123 12.38 1.12 9.57
N LEU A 124 12.27 0.29 8.55
CA LEU A 124 13.13 0.37 7.36
C LEU A 124 12.75 1.57 6.50
N GLU A 125 11.48 1.91 6.41
CA GLU A 125 10.98 3.03 5.62
C GLU A 125 10.41 4.13 6.53
N PRO A 126 10.50 5.41 6.13
CA PRO A 126 9.80 6.49 6.85
C PRO A 126 8.29 6.48 6.58
N THR A 127 7.83 5.72 5.59
CA THR A 127 6.43 5.57 5.20
C THR A 127 5.93 4.15 5.51
N THR A 128 4.61 3.97 5.48
CA THR A 128 3.94 2.66 5.57
C THR A 128 2.89 2.55 4.48
N TYR A 129 2.49 1.32 4.13
CA TYR A 129 1.72 1.04 2.92
C TYR A 129 0.30 0.61 3.26
N ARG A 130 -0.68 1.41 2.86
CA ARG A 130 -2.10 1.12 3.00
C ARG A 130 -2.60 0.40 1.77
N VAL A 131 -2.92 -0.87 1.93
CA VAL A 131 -3.39 -1.77 0.89
C VAL A 131 -4.92 -1.87 0.96
N GLU A 132 -5.56 -1.59 -0.17
CA GLU A 132 -6.99 -1.71 -0.38
C GLU A 132 -7.26 -2.68 -1.54
N VAL A 133 -8.19 -3.61 -1.36
CA VAL A 133 -8.55 -4.60 -2.40
C VAL A 133 -10.05 -4.61 -2.61
N ALA A 134 -10.51 -4.09 -3.74
CA ALA A 134 -11.91 -4.18 -4.15
C ALA A 134 -12.23 -5.61 -4.65
N GLY A 135 -13.37 -6.15 -4.21
CA GLY A 135 -13.73 -7.56 -4.38
C GLY A 135 -13.31 -8.45 -3.21
N GLY A 136 -12.60 -7.91 -2.21
CA GLY A 136 -12.26 -8.57 -0.95
C GLY A 136 -11.13 -9.59 -1.04
N THR A 137 -10.64 -10.02 0.12
CA THR A 137 -9.45 -10.88 0.30
C THR A 137 -9.77 -12.28 0.81
N ALA A 138 -11.03 -12.61 1.01
CA ALA A 138 -11.42 -13.94 1.48
C ALA A 138 -11.19 -15.02 0.42
N ASN A 139 -10.55 -16.13 0.82
CA ASN A 139 -10.32 -17.33 0.00
C ASN A 139 -9.56 -17.06 -1.31
N LEU A 140 -8.64 -16.09 -1.31
CA LEU A 140 -7.69 -15.94 -2.41
C LEU A 140 -6.72 -17.13 -2.42
N THR A 141 -6.19 -17.46 -3.59
CA THR A 141 -5.27 -18.60 -3.75
C THR A 141 -3.88 -18.26 -3.20
N LEU A 142 -3.42 -17.03 -3.45
CA LEU A 142 -2.17 -16.49 -2.91
C LEU A 142 -2.36 -15.02 -2.58
N GLN A 143 -1.75 -14.61 -1.47
CA GLN A 143 -1.73 -13.25 -0.96
C GLN A 143 -0.43 -13.07 -0.19
N LYS A 144 0.45 -12.20 -0.68
CA LYS A 144 1.66 -11.86 0.05
C LYS A 144 1.92 -10.36 0.10
N ILE A 145 2.68 -9.98 1.12
CA ILE A 145 3.20 -8.62 1.32
C ILE A 145 4.71 -8.75 1.41
N ASP A 146 5.36 -8.24 0.38
CA ASP A 146 6.76 -8.53 0.16
C ASP A 146 7.57 -7.23 0.17
N TYR A 147 8.83 -7.33 0.57
CA TYR A 147 9.73 -6.19 0.63
C TYR A 147 11.15 -6.59 0.23
N ILE A 148 11.57 -6.07 -0.92
CA ILE A 148 12.84 -6.36 -1.56
C ILE A 148 13.79 -5.21 -1.29
N LEU A 149 14.99 -5.48 -0.76
CA LEU A 149 15.99 -4.42 -0.64
C LEU A 149 16.46 -3.95 -2.02
N THR A 150 16.62 -2.63 -2.19
CA THR A 150 17.16 -2.10 -3.44
C THR A 150 18.59 -2.60 -3.63
N ALA A 151 18.94 -2.96 -4.86
CA ALA A 151 20.28 -3.44 -5.20
C ALA A 151 21.38 -2.50 -4.67
N GLY A 152 22.36 -3.08 -3.97
CA GLY A 152 23.47 -2.34 -3.36
C GLY A 152 23.16 -1.72 -1.99
N ASN A 153 21.95 -1.89 -1.45
CA ASN A 153 21.66 -1.61 -0.05
C ASN A 153 22.42 -2.62 0.84
N ALA A 154 23.08 -2.11 1.89
CA ALA A 154 23.90 -2.91 2.80
C ALA A 154 23.19 -3.29 4.11
N LEU A 155 21.90 -2.97 4.25
CA LEU A 155 21.10 -3.37 5.41
C LEU A 155 20.95 -4.89 5.45
N ASP A 156 21.03 -5.46 6.65
CA ASP A 156 20.69 -6.86 6.90
C ASP A 156 19.23 -6.96 7.34
N ILE A 157 18.38 -7.49 6.46
CA ILE A 157 16.96 -7.72 6.74
C ILE A 157 16.65 -9.18 7.07
N SER A 158 17.66 -10.06 7.25
CA SER A 158 17.43 -11.48 7.56
C SER A 158 16.67 -11.71 8.86
N GLN A 159 16.67 -10.71 9.76
CA GLN A 159 15.89 -10.69 11.00
C GLN A 159 14.75 -9.69 10.97
N GLY A 160 14.43 -9.16 9.78
CA GLY A 160 13.35 -8.21 9.58
C GLY A 160 11.98 -8.82 9.86
N ARG A 161 10.98 -7.96 9.95
CA ARG A 161 9.57 -8.28 10.17
C ARG A 161 8.72 -7.38 9.31
N VAL A 162 7.71 -7.97 8.67
CA VAL A 162 6.61 -7.24 8.06
C VAL A 162 5.46 -7.22 9.07
N GLY A 163 5.03 -6.02 9.46
CA GLY A 163 4.04 -5.79 10.49
C GLY A 163 2.76 -5.17 9.95
N LYS A 164 1.63 -5.54 10.54
CA LYS A 164 0.32 -4.95 10.22
C LYS A 164 -0.14 -4.02 11.32
N LEU A 165 -0.62 -2.83 10.97
CA LEU A 165 -1.17 -1.88 11.91
C LEU A 165 -2.48 -2.42 12.51
N CYS A 166 -2.52 -2.56 13.84
CA CYS A 166 -3.77 -2.68 14.57
C CYS A 166 -4.37 -1.29 14.77
N THR A 167 -5.48 -1.01 14.11
CA THR A 167 -6.15 0.30 14.16
C THR A 167 -6.79 0.60 15.51
N GLU A 168 -7.11 -0.43 16.31
CA GLU A 168 -7.68 -0.27 17.64
C GLU A 168 -6.66 0.27 18.65
N THR A 169 -5.42 -0.20 18.58
CA THR A 169 -4.34 0.21 19.49
C THR A 169 -3.40 1.24 18.87
N ASN A 170 -3.51 1.48 17.56
CA ASN A 170 -2.62 2.33 16.78
C ASN A 170 -1.14 1.90 16.91
N THR A 171 -0.91 0.60 16.87
CA THR A 171 0.43 -0.03 16.97
C THR A 171 0.59 -1.13 15.93
N PHE A 172 1.78 -1.30 15.39
CA PHE A 172 2.08 -2.44 14.52
C PHE A 172 2.16 -3.74 15.32
N ILE A 173 1.50 -4.76 14.81
CA ILE A 173 1.58 -6.15 15.28
C ILE A 173 2.53 -6.89 14.34
N LEU A 174 3.48 -7.62 14.91
CA LEU A 174 4.50 -8.37 14.15
C LEU A 174 4.26 -9.88 14.18
N GLU A 175 3.56 -10.36 15.21
CA GLU A 175 3.33 -11.78 15.46
C GLU A 175 1.92 -12.18 15.06
N GLY A 176 1.75 -13.37 14.48
CA GLY A 176 0.43 -13.90 14.09
C GLY A 176 -0.25 -13.14 12.96
N VAL A 177 0.51 -12.35 12.19
CA VAL A 177 0.01 -11.61 11.03
C VAL A 177 -0.02 -12.47 9.76
N GLY A 178 0.93 -13.41 9.65
CA GLY A 178 1.15 -14.27 8.51
C GLY A 178 2.36 -15.18 8.72
N GLU A 179 2.75 -15.89 7.66
CA GLU A 179 3.95 -16.72 7.61
C GLU A 179 5.06 -15.94 6.91
N LEU A 180 6.12 -15.59 7.65
CA LEU A 180 7.24 -14.79 7.16
C LEU A 180 8.40 -15.69 6.72
N GLU A 181 8.94 -15.41 5.55
CA GLU A 181 10.15 -15.99 4.99
C GLU A 181 11.16 -14.87 4.68
N PHE A 182 12.45 -15.19 4.76
CA PHE A 182 13.54 -14.35 4.26
C PHE A 182 14.22 -15.09 3.12
N GLU A 183 14.16 -14.51 1.94
CA GLU A 183 14.75 -15.08 0.72
C GLU A 183 16.13 -14.44 0.51
N ALA A 184 17.18 -15.20 0.84
CA ALA A 184 18.53 -14.66 0.91
C ALA A 184 19.12 -14.30 -0.46
N GLU A 185 18.68 -15.00 -1.48
CA GLU A 185 19.08 -14.81 -2.88
C GLU A 185 18.58 -13.48 -3.44
N GLU A 186 17.40 -13.03 -3.01
CA GLU A 186 16.73 -11.81 -3.49
C GLU A 186 16.84 -10.65 -2.50
N ASN A 187 17.33 -10.91 -1.27
CA ASN A 187 17.29 -9.97 -0.15
C ASN A 187 15.87 -9.45 0.05
N GLU A 188 14.94 -10.39 0.24
CA GLU A 188 13.52 -10.12 0.33
C GLU A 188 12.94 -10.68 1.62
N LEU A 189 12.01 -9.92 2.21
CA LEU A 189 11.09 -10.41 3.22
C LEU A 189 9.75 -10.71 2.56
N THR A 190 9.30 -11.94 2.68
CA THR A 190 8.09 -12.42 2.02
C THR A 190 7.08 -12.83 3.08
N LEU A 191 5.91 -12.20 3.12
CA LEU A 191 4.89 -12.49 4.16
C LEU A 191 3.60 -13.00 3.53
N THR A 192 3.34 -14.30 3.68
CA THR A 192 2.04 -14.90 3.29
C THR A 192 0.97 -14.56 4.32
N VAL A 193 -0.16 -13.99 3.89
CA VAL A 193 -1.20 -13.43 4.78
C VAL A 193 -2.60 -13.92 4.45
N ASP A 194 -3.47 -13.96 5.46
CA ASP A 194 -4.91 -14.25 5.25
C ASP A 194 -5.65 -13.10 4.55
N THR A 195 -5.11 -11.88 4.64
CA THR A 195 -5.70 -10.71 4.00
C THR A 195 -4.66 -9.63 3.68
N LEU A 196 -4.60 -9.23 2.42
CA LEU A 196 -3.82 -8.09 1.95
C LEU A 196 -4.29 -6.75 2.53
N VAL A 197 -5.59 -6.58 2.80
CA VAL A 197 -6.14 -5.29 3.25
C VAL A 197 -5.61 -4.91 4.63
N GLY A 198 -5.01 -3.72 4.73
CA GLY A 198 -4.41 -3.19 5.96
C GLY A 198 -3.41 -2.07 5.73
N GLU A 199 -2.79 -1.59 6.80
CA GLU A 199 -1.60 -0.73 6.74
C GLU A 199 -0.39 -1.55 7.20
N TRP A 200 0.66 -1.54 6.38
CA TRP A 200 1.82 -2.43 6.51
C TRP A 200 3.10 -1.62 6.69
N GLY A 201 3.96 -2.07 7.60
CA GLY A 201 5.29 -1.49 7.80
C GLY A 201 6.35 -2.58 7.84
N VAL A 202 7.58 -2.22 7.49
CA VAL A 202 8.72 -3.14 7.48
C VAL A 202 9.73 -2.69 8.53
N PHE A 203 10.18 -3.63 9.35
CA PHE A 203 10.93 -3.35 10.56
C PHE A 203 12.14 -4.27 10.68
N VAL A 204 13.22 -3.76 11.28
CA VAL A 204 14.36 -4.57 11.70
C VAL A 204 14.62 -4.39 13.20
N PRO A 205 15.16 -5.40 13.89
CA PRO A 205 15.56 -5.23 15.29
C PRO A 205 16.50 -4.04 15.44
N ALA A 206 16.27 -3.18 16.43
CA ALA A 206 17.07 -1.97 16.64
C ALA A 206 18.57 -2.26 16.84
N ALA A 207 18.90 -3.43 17.41
CA ALA A 207 20.26 -3.90 17.55
C ALA A 207 20.94 -4.22 16.21
N ALA A 208 20.17 -4.69 15.21
CA ALA A 208 20.68 -4.93 13.85
C ALA A 208 21.00 -3.61 13.11
N ASN A 209 20.32 -2.52 13.47
CA ASN A 209 20.52 -1.21 12.86
C ASN A 209 21.61 -0.35 13.54
N ALA A 210 22.17 -0.82 14.67
CA ALA A 210 23.20 -0.10 15.42
C ALA A 210 24.55 0.04 14.67
N GLY A 211 24.72 -0.67 13.55
CA GLY A 211 25.87 -0.53 12.65
C GLY A 211 25.71 0.48 11.51
N ALA A 212 24.48 0.90 11.17
CA ALA A 212 24.19 1.65 9.95
C ALA A 212 23.71 3.10 10.16
N GLY A 213 23.43 3.53 11.40
CA GLY A 213 22.61 4.73 11.65
C GLY A 213 23.11 5.74 12.68
N ALA A 214 24.42 5.85 12.95
CA ALA A 214 24.97 6.96 13.76
C ALA A 214 25.00 8.28 12.94
N GLY A 215 23.86 8.72 12.41
CA GLY A 215 23.84 9.81 11.45
C GLY A 215 22.47 10.33 11.03
N ALA A 216 21.47 10.38 11.91
CA ALA A 216 20.29 11.22 11.65
C ALA A 216 19.60 11.62 12.96
N GLY A 217 19.62 12.92 13.29
CA GLY A 217 18.54 13.55 14.06
C GLY A 217 18.75 13.85 15.55
N ALA A 218 19.93 14.30 15.98
CA ALA A 218 20.04 15.08 17.21
C ALA A 218 20.22 16.57 16.89
N GLY A 219 19.10 17.30 16.78
CA GLY A 219 19.05 18.76 16.68
C GLY A 219 17.62 19.20 16.36
N ALA A 220 16.97 20.14 17.04
CA ALA A 220 17.43 21.11 18.01
C ALA A 220 16.30 21.43 18.99
N GLY A 221 16.52 21.16 20.27
CA GLY A 221 15.74 21.74 21.37
C GLY A 221 16.64 22.70 22.14
N ALA A 222 16.72 23.96 21.69
CA ALA A 222 17.30 25.04 22.47
C ALA A 222 16.23 26.12 22.65
N GLY A 223 15.37 25.92 23.66
CA GLY A 223 14.49 26.96 24.16
C GLY A 223 15.32 28.04 24.84
N ALA A 224 15.35 29.24 24.26
CA ALA A 224 15.82 30.44 24.93
C ALA A 224 14.67 31.04 25.76
N GLY A 225 14.45 30.48 26.94
CA GLY A 225 13.73 31.15 28.03
C GLY A 225 14.76 31.70 29.01
N ALA A 226 14.95 33.02 29.04
CA ALA A 226 15.70 33.69 30.10
C ALA A 226 14.93 34.93 30.56
N GLY A 227 14.19 34.74 31.66
CA GLY A 227 13.70 35.83 32.50
C GLY A 227 14.38 35.75 33.87
N ALA A 228 14.96 36.87 34.29
CA ALA A 228 15.37 37.32 35.64
C ALA A 228 16.67 38.14 35.46
N GLY A 229 16.84 39.39 35.89
CA GLY A 229 16.25 40.11 37.01
C GLY A 229 17.33 40.36 38.08
N ALA A 230 17.53 41.64 38.44
CA ALA A 230 18.27 42.19 39.60
C ALA A 230 19.80 42.49 39.49
N GLY A 231 20.13 43.78 39.25
CA GLY A 231 20.60 44.73 40.28
C GLY A 231 22.03 44.65 40.86
N ALA A 232 22.88 45.63 40.51
CA ALA A 232 23.89 46.37 41.31
C ALA A 232 24.67 47.26 40.31
N GLY A 233 24.89 48.58 40.41
CA GLY A 233 25.13 49.44 41.55
C GLY A 233 26.62 49.83 41.57
N ALA A 234 26.99 51.01 41.03
CA ALA A 234 28.12 51.90 41.42
C ALA A 234 28.56 52.81 40.26
N GLY A 235 28.63 54.13 40.49
CA GLY A 235 29.28 55.10 39.60
C GLY A 235 28.44 56.32 39.33
#